data_AF-C0D1K7-F1
#
_entry.id   AF-C0D1K7-F1
#
_cell.length_a   1.000
_cell.length_b   1.000
_cell.length_c   1.000
_cell.angle_alpha   90.00
_cell.angle_beta   90.00
_cell.angle_gamma   90.00
#
_symmetry.space_group_name_H-M   'P 1'
#
loop_
_entity.id
_entity.type
_entity.pdbx_description
1 polymer ?
#
loop_
_entity_poly.entity_id
_entity_poly.type
_entity_poly.pdbx_seq_one_letter_code
_entity_poly.pdbx_strand_id
1 'polypeptide(L)'
;MQALAIENMEMFLLVNAFLRVVNRGLYPRGSHSVSGKIIAAADQGDGHEKGARKGMCEMKDKIFSVLQRVGRSFMLPIAILPVAGLLLGIGSSFTNATTIATYGLEAFLGDGTLLHSLLTIMSKAGSVIFDNLPIIFAVGVAIGMAKAEKEVAALSA
;
A
#
# COMPACT_ATOMS: atom_id res chain seq x y z
N MET A 1 -27.12 20.74 -4.99
CA MET A 1 -26.49 20.72 -3.65
C MET A 1 -26.37 19.32 -3.04
N GLN A 2 -27.28 18.37 -3.29
CA GLN A 2 -27.17 16.98 -2.75
C GLN A 2 -26.02 16.14 -3.34
N ALA A 3 -25.65 16.32 -4.62
CA ALA A 3 -24.56 15.55 -5.24
C ALA A 3 -23.18 15.82 -4.59
N LEU A 4 -22.89 17.08 -4.24
CA LEU A 4 -21.62 17.49 -3.63
C LEU A 4 -21.46 16.94 -2.19
N ALA A 5 -22.56 16.65 -1.50
CA ALA A 5 -22.53 16.04 -0.16
C ALA A 5 -22.28 14.52 -0.22
N ILE A 6 -22.76 13.85 -1.27
CA ILE A 6 -22.57 12.40 -1.47
C ILE A 6 -21.12 12.12 -1.89
N GLU A 7 -20.53 12.91 -2.79
CA GLU A 7 -19.13 12.74 -3.19
C GLU A 7 -18.14 12.97 -2.04
N ASN A 8 -18.42 13.94 -1.16
CA ASN A 8 -17.60 14.16 0.05
C ASN A 8 -17.71 13.00 1.05
N MET A 9 -18.87 12.34 1.14
CA MET A 9 -19.07 11.21 2.05
C MET A 9 -18.42 9.93 1.52
N GLU A 10 -18.48 9.68 0.21
CA GLU A 10 -17.76 8.58 -0.46
C GLU A 10 -16.24 8.76 -0.32
N MET A 11 -15.73 9.99 -0.51
CA MET A 11 -14.31 10.29 -0.34
C MET A 11 -13.86 10.09 1.12
N PHE A 12 -14.67 10.50 2.09
CA PHE A 12 -14.38 10.29 3.53
C PHE A 12 -14.46 8.81 3.94
N LEU A 13 -15.38 8.04 3.35
CA LEU A 13 -15.48 6.59 3.53
C LEU A 13 -14.29 5.87 2.91
N LEU A 14 -13.85 6.28 1.72
CA LEU A 14 -12.68 5.72 1.04
C LEU A 14 -11.41 5.99 1.85
N VAL A 15 -11.21 7.22 2.33
CA VAL A 15 -10.09 7.62 3.18
C VAL A 15 -10.12 6.86 4.50
N ASN A 16 -11.27 6.74 5.17
CA ASN A 16 -11.35 5.96 6.41
C ASN A 16 -11.21 4.45 6.19
N ALA A 17 -11.74 3.90 5.09
CA ALA A 17 -11.56 2.49 4.75
C ALA A 17 -10.09 2.17 4.46
N PHE A 18 -9.43 3.07 3.74
CA PHE A 18 -8.01 3.03 3.45
C PHE A 18 -7.17 3.16 4.72
N LEU A 19 -7.43 4.17 5.56
CA LEU A 19 -6.79 4.30 6.88
C LEU A 19 -7.04 3.07 7.75
N ARG A 20 -8.21 2.45 7.66
CA ARG A 20 -8.54 1.21 8.39
C ARG A 20 -7.81 -0.01 7.82
N VAL A 21 -7.54 -0.06 6.51
CA VAL A 21 -6.67 -1.07 5.88
C VAL A 21 -5.21 -0.88 6.30
N VAL A 22 -4.70 0.34 6.26
CA VAL A 22 -3.33 0.69 6.68
C VAL A 22 -3.13 0.42 8.19
N ASN A 23 -4.05 0.88 9.04
CA ASN A 23 -3.97 0.66 10.49
C ASN A 23 -4.18 -0.81 10.90
N ARG A 24 -4.89 -1.62 10.10
CA ARG A 24 -4.97 -3.08 10.33
C ARG A 24 -3.67 -3.82 10.00
N GLY A 25 -2.78 -3.24 9.19
CA GLY A 25 -1.45 -3.79 8.92
C GLY A 25 -0.41 -3.50 10.02
N LEU A 26 -0.59 -2.41 10.77
CA LEU A 26 0.39 -1.87 11.73
C LEU A 26 0.23 -2.37 13.17
N TYR A 27 -0.97 -2.81 13.57
CA TYR A 27 -1.20 -3.44 14.88
C TYR A 27 -1.29 -4.97 14.74
N PRO A 28 -0.33 -5.74 15.28
CA PRO A 28 -0.41 -7.19 15.26
C PRO A 28 -1.58 -7.61 16.15
N ARG A 29 -2.70 -8.03 15.55
CA ARG A 29 -3.63 -8.89 16.27
C ARG A 29 -2.88 -10.17 16.61
N GLY A 30 -2.80 -10.46 17.92
CA GLY A 30 -2.26 -11.71 18.43
C GLY A 30 -2.75 -12.86 17.57
N SER A 31 -1.79 -13.59 16.99
CA SER A 31 -2.07 -14.72 16.13
C SER A 31 -2.81 -15.74 16.98
N HIS A 32 -4.14 -15.84 16.79
CA HIS A 32 -4.84 -17.10 17.00
C HIS A 32 -4.27 -18.06 15.95
N SER A 33 -3.10 -18.60 16.26
CA SER A 33 -2.33 -19.42 15.36
C SER A 33 -3.15 -20.68 15.09
N VAL A 34 -3.67 -20.78 13.87
CA VAL A 34 -4.35 -21.97 13.35
C VAL A 34 -3.48 -23.22 13.59
N SER A 35 -2.16 -23.05 13.53
CA SER A 35 -1.14 -24.02 13.94
C SER A 35 -1.37 -24.60 15.34
N GLY A 36 -1.69 -23.77 16.34
CA GLY A 36 -1.95 -24.24 17.70
C GLY A 36 -3.14 -25.19 17.81
N LYS A 37 -4.17 -25.01 16.98
CA LYS A 37 -5.32 -25.93 16.90
C LYS A 37 -5.00 -27.20 16.12
N ILE A 38 -4.17 -27.11 15.08
CA ILE A 38 -3.78 -28.26 14.24
C ILE A 38 -2.75 -29.15 14.96
N ILE A 39 -1.78 -28.56 15.66
CA ILE A 39 -0.79 -29.29 16.46
C ILE A 39 -1.46 -30.00 17.65
N ALA A 40 -2.42 -29.34 18.32
CA ALA A 40 -3.20 -29.95 19.39
C ALA A 40 -4.06 -31.13 18.90
N ALA A 41 -4.61 -31.06 17.69
CA ALA A 41 -5.35 -32.17 17.07
C ALA A 41 -4.42 -33.27 16.49
N ALA A 42 -3.19 -32.92 16.09
CA ALA A 42 -2.20 -33.87 15.58
C ALA A 42 -1.46 -34.62 16.70
N ASP A 43 -1.67 -34.25 17.96
CA ASP A 43 -1.15 -34.97 19.13
C ASP A 43 -1.97 -36.23 19.49
N GLN A 44 -2.84 -36.69 18.59
CA GLN A 44 -3.49 -38.02 18.68
C GLN A 44 -2.88 -38.96 17.63
N GLY A 45 -2.11 -39.94 18.08
CA GLY A 45 -1.39 -40.92 17.24
C GLY A 45 -0.12 -41.50 17.89
N ASP A 46 0.41 -42.57 17.33
CA ASP A 46 1.60 -43.27 17.85
C ASP A 46 2.91 -42.48 17.62
N GLY A 47 3.85 -42.59 18.57
CA GLY A 47 4.99 -41.66 18.71
C GLY A 47 5.95 -41.55 17.51
N HIS A 48 6.04 -42.60 16.68
CA HIS A 48 6.96 -42.64 15.54
C HIS A 48 6.43 -41.87 14.31
N GLU A 49 5.11 -41.83 14.10
CA GLU A 49 4.47 -41.12 12.98
C GLU A 49 4.22 -39.63 13.31
N LYS A 50 4.03 -39.34 14.61
CA LYS A 50 3.91 -37.97 15.15
C LYS A 50 5.10 -37.08 14.84
N GLY A 51 6.32 -37.62 14.86
CA GLY A 51 7.53 -36.84 14.60
C GLY A 51 7.59 -36.24 13.19
N ALA A 52 7.30 -37.07 12.17
CA ALA A 52 7.33 -36.64 10.78
C ALA A 52 6.20 -35.66 10.43
N ARG A 53 4.98 -35.90 10.93
CA ARG A 53 3.81 -35.04 10.68
C ARG A 53 3.93 -33.68 11.38
N LYS A 54 4.46 -33.65 12.61
CA LYS A 54 4.74 -32.41 13.35
C LYS A 54 5.78 -31.54 12.63
N GLY A 55 6.84 -32.15 12.09
CA GLY A 55 7.84 -31.44 11.29
C GLY A 55 7.26 -30.75 10.04
N MET A 56 6.37 -31.43 9.34
CA MET A 56 5.69 -30.90 8.14
C MET A 56 4.77 -29.71 8.47
N CYS A 57 3.97 -29.80 9.54
CA CYS A 57 3.08 -28.72 9.98
C CYS A 57 3.88 -27.48 10.42
N GLU A 58 4.89 -27.67 11.25
CA GLU A 58 5.80 -26.59 11.69
C GLU A 58 6.45 -25.86 10.52
N MET A 59 6.89 -26.59 9.49
CA MET A 59 7.48 -25.98 8.31
C MET A 59 6.47 -25.17 7.51
N LYS A 60 5.27 -25.72 7.28
CA LYS A 60 4.18 -25.01 6.58
C LYS A 60 3.79 -23.72 7.28
N ASP A 61 3.70 -23.74 8.61
CA ASP A 61 3.33 -22.57 9.41
C ASP A 61 4.40 -21.48 9.39
N LYS A 62 5.68 -21.88 9.46
CA LYS A 62 6.81 -20.94 9.30
C LYS A 62 6.80 -20.29 7.92
N ILE A 63 6.62 -21.08 6.86
CA ILE A 63 6.54 -20.57 5.48
C ILE A 63 5.34 -19.63 5.33
N PHE A 64 4.16 -20.04 5.80
CA PHE A 64 2.94 -19.24 5.72
C PHE A 64 3.07 -17.93 6.51
N SER A 65 3.70 -17.97 7.68
CA SER A 65 3.99 -16.78 8.49
C SER A 65 4.92 -15.79 7.77
N VAL A 66 5.96 -16.29 7.09
CA VAL A 66 6.85 -15.45 6.26
C VAL A 66 6.08 -14.85 5.10
N LEU A 67 5.29 -15.65 4.39
CA LEU A 67 4.50 -15.19 3.24
C LEU A 67 3.48 -14.11 3.63
N GLN A 68 2.82 -14.27 4.78
CA GLN A 68 1.93 -13.26 5.35
C GLN A 68 2.67 -11.97 5.76
N ARG A 69 3.91 -12.07 6.24
CA ARG A 69 4.72 -10.89 6.58
C ARG A 69 5.13 -10.14 5.32
N VAL A 70 5.61 -10.86 4.31
CA VAL A 70 5.94 -10.30 2.99
C VAL A 70 4.73 -9.60 2.38
N GLY A 71 3.57 -10.26 2.31
CA GLY A 71 2.35 -9.64 1.78
C GLY A 71 1.90 -8.39 2.52
N ARG A 72 2.05 -8.35 3.86
CA ARG A 72 1.75 -7.15 4.66
C ARG A 72 2.78 -6.04 4.45
N SER A 73 4.05 -6.36 4.24
CA SER A 73 5.10 -5.37 3.98
C SER A 73 4.83 -4.57 2.70
N PHE A 74 4.27 -5.22 1.68
CA PHE A 74 3.87 -4.57 0.43
C PHE A 74 2.66 -3.64 0.59
N MET A 75 1.86 -3.75 1.67
CA MET A 75 0.73 -2.84 1.87
C MET A 75 1.16 -1.40 2.11
N LEU A 76 2.34 -1.16 2.71
CA LEU A 76 2.80 0.19 3.04
C LEU A 76 3.12 1.01 1.78
N PRO A 77 3.87 0.49 0.79
CA PRO A 77 4.01 1.17 -0.51
C PRO A 77 2.70 1.25 -1.30
N ILE A 78 1.91 0.17 -1.34
CA ILE A 78 0.64 0.15 -2.10
C ILE A 78 -0.31 1.26 -1.63
N ALA A 79 -0.20 1.64 -0.36
CA ALA A 79 -0.96 2.73 0.21
C ALA A 79 -0.72 4.10 -0.46
N ILE A 80 0.49 4.41 -0.96
CA ILE A 80 0.75 5.75 -1.54
C ILE A 80 0.33 5.87 -3.02
N LEU A 81 0.15 4.74 -3.72
CA LEU A 81 -0.17 4.70 -5.15
C LEU A 81 -1.45 5.47 -5.54
N PRO A 82 -2.59 5.40 -4.81
CA PRO A 82 -3.81 6.10 -5.18
C PRO A 82 -3.64 7.61 -5.24
N VAL A 83 -2.92 8.18 -4.28
CA VAL A 83 -2.68 9.62 -4.22
C VAL A 83 -1.72 10.04 -5.34
N ALA A 84 -0.65 9.28 -5.56
CA ALA A 84 0.28 9.51 -6.66
C ALA A 84 -0.42 9.47 -8.03
N GLY A 85 -1.31 8.48 -8.22
CA GLY A 85 -2.09 8.31 -9.44
C GLY A 85 -3.09 9.44 -9.67
N LEU A 86 -3.77 9.91 -8.62
CA LEU A 86 -4.67 11.07 -8.71
C LEU A 86 -3.91 12.35 -9.06
N LEU A 87 -2.77 12.61 -8.41
CA LEU A 87 -1.94 13.78 -8.68
C LEU A 87 -1.42 13.79 -10.12
N LEU A 88 -0.88 12.66 -10.57
CA LEU A 88 -0.39 12.50 -11.94
C LEU A 88 -1.53 12.59 -12.95
N GLY A 89 -2.64 11.87 -12.73
CA GLY A 89 -3.78 11.82 -13.65
C GLY A 89 -4.45 13.18 -13.85
N ILE A 90 -4.76 13.88 -12.76
CA ILE A 90 -5.35 15.22 -12.83
C ILE A 90 -4.33 16.20 -13.40
N GLY A 91 -3.12 16.25 -12.87
CA GLY A 91 -2.08 17.17 -13.35
C GLY A 91 -1.81 17.01 -14.85
N SER A 92 -1.58 15.79 -15.32
CA SER A 92 -1.28 15.50 -16.74
C SER A 92 -2.45 15.79 -17.68
N SER A 93 -3.69 15.53 -17.26
CA SER A 93 -4.88 15.74 -18.09
C SER A 93 -5.12 17.23 -18.35
N PHE A 94 -4.88 18.08 -17.36
CA PHE A 94 -5.10 19.53 -17.46
C PHE A 94 -3.86 20.31 -17.93
N THR A 95 -2.68 19.72 -18.00
CA THR A 95 -1.47 20.35 -18.59
C THR A 95 -1.22 19.99 -20.05
N ASN A 96 -2.04 19.12 -20.66
CA ASN A 96 -1.81 18.67 -22.03
C ASN A 96 -2.27 19.73 -23.05
N ALA A 97 -1.39 20.11 -23.99
CA ALA A 97 -1.65 21.13 -25.00
C ALA A 97 -2.91 20.85 -25.83
N THR A 98 -3.18 19.58 -26.16
CA THR A 98 -4.39 19.20 -26.91
C THR A 98 -5.67 19.38 -26.10
N THR A 99 -5.63 19.14 -24.78
CA THR A 99 -6.77 19.36 -23.88
C THR A 99 -7.05 20.86 -23.71
N ILE A 100 -6.01 21.67 -23.53
CA ILE A 100 -6.14 23.13 -23.36
C ILE A 100 -6.74 23.77 -24.63
N ALA A 101 -6.29 23.32 -25.81
CA ALA A 101 -6.83 23.75 -27.10
C ALA A 101 -8.27 23.29 -27.34
N THR A 102 -8.61 22.05 -26.98
CA THR A 102 -9.97 21.48 -27.20
C THR A 102 -11.02 22.14 -26.32
N TYR A 103 -10.68 22.50 -25.08
CA TYR A 103 -11.61 23.14 -24.15
C TYR A 103 -11.64 24.68 -24.26
N GLY A 104 -10.79 25.29 -25.10
CA GLY A 104 -10.74 26.76 -25.26
C GLY A 104 -10.25 27.49 -24.01
N LEU A 105 -9.47 26.82 -23.17
CA LEU A 105 -8.99 27.34 -21.88
C LEU A 105 -7.62 28.04 -21.95
N GLU A 106 -7.11 28.34 -23.15
CA GLU A 106 -5.80 29.01 -23.35
C GLU A 106 -5.65 30.30 -22.53
N ALA A 107 -6.74 31.05 -22.32
CA ALA A 107 -6.71 32.30 -21.54
C ALA A 107 -6.47 32.11 -20.02
N PHE A 108 -6.78 30.94 -19.45
CA PHE A 108 -6.62 30.66 -18.02
C PHE A 108 -5.59 29.56 -17.72
N LEU A 109 -5.37 28.62 -18.63
CA LEU A 109 -4.47 27.46 -18.50
C LEU A 109 -3.27 27.51 -19.46
N GLY A 110 -3.14 28.57 -20.27
CA GLY A 110 -2.00 28.78 -21.17
C GLY A 110 -0.67 28.89 -20.42
N ASP A 111 0.42 28.70 -21.17
CA ASP A 111 1.78 28.76 -20.66
C ASP A 111 2.05 30.08 -19.92
N GLY A 112 2.35 29.97 -18.61
CA GLY A 112 2.69 31.11 -17.75
C GLY A 112 1.63 31.50 -16.72
N THR A 113 0.44 30.89 -16.70
CA THR A 113 -0.53 31.15 -15.63
C THR A 113 -0.19 30.39 -14.34
N LEU A 114 -0.62 30.94 -13.20
CA LEU A 114 -0.44 30.31 -11.88
C LEU A 114 -1.11 28.92 -11.81
N LEU A 115 -2.25 28.76 -12.47
CA LEU A 115 -2.98 27.49 -12.52
C LEU A 115 -2.20 26.43 -13.30
N HIS A 116 -1.63 26.78 -14.45
CA HIS A 116 -0.80 25.88 -15.23
C HIS A 116 0.39 25.40 -14.40
N SER A 117 1.10 26.34 -13.74
CA SER A 117 2.26 26.01 -12.89
C SER A 117 1.90 25.07 -11.74
N LEU A 118 0.75 25.29 -11.07
CA LEU A 118 0.28 24.41 -10.00
C LEU A 118 -0.02 22.99 -10.52
N LEU A 119 -0.72 22.88 -11.65
CA LEU A 119 -1.06 21.60 -12.27
C LEU A 119 0.19 20.86 -12.76
N THR A 120 1.18 21.58 -13.31
CA THR A 120 2.48 21.01 -13.68
C THR A 120 3.20 20.47 -12.45
N ILE A 121 3.19 21.19 -11.33
CA ILE A 121 3.78 20.73 -10.07
C ILE A 121 3.06 19.47 -9.57
N MET A 122 1.72 19.42 -9.62
CA MET A 122 0.94 18.23 -9.26
C MET A 122 1.32 17.01 -10.12
N SER A 123 1.40 17.20 -11.45
CA SER A 123 1.80 16.14 -12.38
C SER A 123 3.22 15.63 -12.09
N LYS A 124 4.18 16.55 -11.92
CA LYS A 124 5.57 16.22 -11.59
C LYS A 124 5.69 15.51 -10.24
N ALA A 125 4.96 15.97 -9.22
CA ALA A 125 4.93 15.33 -7.91
C ALA A 125 4.41 13.88 -7.99
N GLY A 126 3.36 13.64 -8.77
CA GLY A 126 2.86 12.30 -9.03
C GLY A 126 3.88 11.42 -9.76
N SER A 127 4.52 11.94 -10.82
CA SER A 127 5.55 11.22 -11.58
C SER A 127 6.71 10.78 -10.71
N VAL A 128 7.26 11.68 -9.88
CA VAL A 128 8.43 11.39 -9.02
C VAL A 128 8.19 10.17 -8.12
N ILE A 129 6.95 9.96 -7.65
CA ILE A 129 6.60 8.80 -6.83
C ILE A 129 6.67 7.51 -7.64
N PHE A 130 6.15 7.51 -8.87
CA PHE A 130 6.20 6.33 -9.75
C PHE A 130 7.62 6.06 -10.25
N ASP A 131 8.39 7.10 -10.56
CA ASP A 131 9.78 7.00 -11.03
C ASP A 131 10.70 6.39 -9.96
N ASN A 132 10.42 6.67 -8.68
CA ASN A 132 11.18 6.15 -7.54
C ASN A 132 10.46 4.99 -6.81
N LEU A 133 9.41 4.43 -7.42
CA LEU A 133 8.62 3.36 -6.82
C LEU A 133 9.45 2.14 -6.39
N PRO A 134 10.51 1.72 -7.11
CA PRO A 134 11.39 0.65 -6.63
C PRO A 134 12.04 0.95 -5.28
N ILE A 135 12.48 2.20 -5.03
CA ILE A 135 13.12 2.59 -3.77
C ILE A 135 12.10 2.65 -2.63
N ILE A 136 10.89 3.16 -2.92
CA ILE A 136 9.79 3.20 -1.96
C ILE A 136 9.39 1.78 -1.55
N PHE A 137 9.36 0.85 -2.52
CA PHE A 137 9.12 -0.56 -2.26
C PHE A 137 10.24 -1.22 -1.46
N ALA A 138 11.51 -0.95 -1.78
CA ALA A 138 12.66 -1.49 -1.04
C ALA A 138 12.60 -1.11 0.45
N VAL A 139 12.40 0.18 0.73
CA VAL A 139 12.27 0.71 2.10
C VAL A 139 11.02 0.14 2.79
N GLY A 140 9.88 0.12 2.11
CA GLY A 140 8.62 -0.41 2.67
C GLY A 140 8.69 -1.90 3.01
N VAL A 141 9.34 -2.70 2.15
CA VAL A 141 9.57 -4.13 2.40
C VAL A 141 10.53 -4.32 3.57
N ALA A 142 11.63 -3.56 3.63
CA ALA A 142 12.59 -3.64 4.73
C ALA A 142 11.92 -3.34 6.09
N ILE A 143 11.13 -2.25 6.17
CA ILE A 143 10.36 -1.89 7.37
C ILE A 143 9.35 -2.98 7.73
N GLY A 144 8.62 -3.51 6.74
CA GLY A 144 7.58 -4.50 6.98
C GLY A 144 8.10 -5.90 7.32
N MET A 145 9.35 -6.21 6.96
CA MET A 145 10.03 -7.47 7.29
C MET A 145 10.81 -7.41 8.61
N ALA A 146 11.21 -6.22 9.05
CA ALA A 146 11.94 -5.99 10.29
C ALA A 146 11.14 -6.39 11.53
N LYS A 147 11.78 -7.15 12.42
CA LYS A 147 11.20 -7.57 13.71
C LYS A 147 11.49 -6.58 14.84
N ALA A 148 12.57 -5.84 14.73
CA ALA A 148 13.05 -4.82 15.67
C ALA A 148 13.79 -3.72 14.86
N GLU A 149 13.95 -2.54 15.45
CA GLU A 149 14.69 -1.40 14.84
C GLU A 149 14.27 -1.11 13.39
N LYS A 150 12.98 -0.81 13.18
CA LYS A 150 12.40 -0.64 11.83
C LYS A 150 13.02 0.53 11.07
N GLU A 151 13.44 1.55 11.79
CA GLU A 151 14.10 2.74 11.31
C GLU A 151 15.49 2.41 10.75
N VAL A 152 16.25 1.55 11.43
CA VAL A 152 17.57 1.09 10.97
C VAL A 152 17.41 0.19 9.76
N ALA A 153 16.39 -0.67 9.74
CA ALA A 153 16.08 -1.51 8.59
C ALA A 153 15.76 -0.67 7.34
N ALA A 154 15.02 0.42 7.50
CA ALA A 154 14.75 1.37 6.41
C ALA A 154 16.02 2.03 5.87
N LEU A 155 16.96 2.40 6.74
CA LEU A 155 18.22 3.02 6.36
C LEU A 155 19.18 2.06 5.66
N SER A 156 19.10 0.77 5.98
CA SER A 156 19.93 -0.29 5.38
C SER A 156 19.40 -0.84 4.06
N ALA A 157 18.18 -0.45 3.67
CA ALA A 157 17.48 -0.91 2.47
C ALA A 157 18.04 -0.24 1.21
#